data_AF-A6SYI4-F1
#
_entry.id   AF-A6SYI4-F1
#
_cell.length_a   1.000
_cell.length_b   1.000
_cell.length_c   1.000
_cell.angle_alpha   90.00
_cell.angle_beta   90.00
_cell.angle_gamma   90.00
#
_symmetry.space_group_name_H-M   'P 1'
#
loop_
_entity.id
_entity.type
_entity.pdbx_description
1 polymer ?
#
loop_
_entity_poly.entity_id
_entity_poly.type
_entity_poly.pdbx_seq_one_letter_code
_entity_poly.pdbx_strand_id
1 'polypeptide(L)'
;MKELRILADACFDAQVAKAVERFNASHTDIRAVVSAAGAADCLQRLKAGDSYDLVILADSAVAAALMPGQTDGYYIFAGNSMVLAYAPGQILNAKNWREKLGDAKASIGHLEPSAHSAGYAALMACMLADSVAPGLTRILVNHPGRKVVTPASEATDFAFRYRTECIAKKISYASLPDTMDLSNPAFNAHYATAKHDLSGDGKTIVKGSSIAHALAIPLSAEEPEAARDFIEVLLQNNFTAQGFLPRSEIVGKSPCRMHAALEVKKPARVQSANYEDEADVHLLERARLGKRSQDLAKAA
;
A
#
# COMPACT_ATOMS: atom_id res chain seq x y z
N MET A 1 -8.48 24.51 -23.82
CA MET A 1 -8.29 24.31 -22.37
C MET A 1 -7.06 23.44 -22.21
N LYS A 2 -6.11 23.83 -21.36
CA LYS A 2 -4.91 23.03 -21.12
C LYS A 2 -5.28 21.75 -20.36
N GLU A 3 -4.45 20.72 -20.45
CA GLU A 3 -4.62 19.50 -19.68
C GLU A 3 -3.43 19.32 -18.75
N LEU A 4 -3.72 19.07 -17.46
CA LEU A 4 -2.74 18.55 -16.51
C LEU A 4 -2.81 17.03 -16.57
N ARG A 5 -1.81 16.40 -17.18
CA ARG A 5 -1.77 14.95 -17.41
C ARG A 5 -1.14 14.24 -16.23
N ILE A 6 -1.93 13.43 -15.53
CA ILE A 6 -1.52 12.73 -14.31
C ILE A 6 -1.48 11.23 -14.59
N LEU A 7 -0.35 10.59 -14.29
CA LEU A 7 -0.23 9.13 -14.27
C LEU A 7 -0.30 8.66 -12.82
N ALA A 8 -1.33 7.91 -12.46
CA ALA A 8 -1.54 7.49 -11.08
C ALA A 8 -1.64 5.98 -10.95
N ASP A 9 -1.02 5.45 -9.88
CA ASP A 9 -1.24 4.07 -9.49
C ASP A 9 -2.68 3.87 -9.02
N ALA A 10 -3.34 2.82 -9.52
CA ALA A 10 -4.75 2.55 -9.27
C ALA A 10 -5.11 2.43 -7.77
N CYS A 11 -4.15 2.16 -6.89
CA CYS A 11 -4.43 2.15 -5.45
C CYS A 11 -4.81 3.54 -4.87
N PHE A 12 -4.66 4.62 -5.65
CA PHE A 12 -5.06 5.98 -5.28
C PHE A 12 -6.31 6.51 -5.99
N ASP A 13 -7.03 5.69 -6.77
CA ASP A 13 -8.15 6.15 -7.62
C ASP A 13 -9.15 7.03 -6.84
N ALA A 14 -9.53 6.62 -5.63
CA ALA A 14 -10.48 7.36 -4.81
C ALA A 14 -9.92 8.72 -4.31
N GLN A 15 -8.65 8.76 -3.93
CA GLN A 15 -7.98 9.96 -3.43
C GLN A 15 -7.72 10.95 -4.56
N VAL A 16 -7.32 10.43 -5.72
CA VAL A 16 -7.06 11.20 -6.93
C VAL A 16 -8.36 11.73 -7.50
N ALA A 17 -9.44 10.96 -7.57
CA ALA A 17 -10.74 11.45 -8.04
C ALA A 17 -11.23 12.66 -7.23
N LYS A 18 -11.15 12.59 -5.89
CA LYS A 18 -11.50 13.73 -5.02
C LYS A 18 -10.59 14.94 -5.23
N ALA A 19 -9.30 14.71 -5.49
CA ALA A 19 -8.35 15.78 -5.77
C ALA A 19 -8.63 16.44 -7.14
N VAL A 20 -8.98 15.64 -8.16
CA VAL A 20 -9.40 16.11 -9.49
C VAL A 20 -10.64 16.98 -9.40
N GLU A 21 -11.66 16.56 -8.63
CA GLU A 21 -12.87 17.37 -8.41
C GLU A 21 -12.53 18.74 -7.81
N ARG A 22 -11.73 18.77 -6.74
CA ARG A 22 -11.32 20.02 -6.08
C ARG A 22 -10.46 20.90 -7.00
N PHE A 23 -9.49 20.30 -7.70
CA PHE A 23 -8.59 21.01 -8.59
C PHE A 23 -9.33 21.65 -9.77
N ASN A 24 -10.19 20.88 -10.45
CA ASN A 24 -10.95 21.38 -11.60
C ASN A 24 -12.01 22.41 -11.21
N ALA A 25 -12.47 22.43 -9.95
CA ALA A 25 -13.37 23.47 -9.46
C ALA A 25 -12.66 24.80 -9.22
N SER A 26 -11.35 24.79 -8.92
CA SER A 26 -10.55 25.99 -8.64
C SER A 26 -9.68 26.46 -9.79
N HIS A 27 -9.58 25.71 -10.89
CA HIS A 27 -8.79 26.04 -12.08
C HIS A 27 -9.67 25.98 -13.33
N THR A 28 -9.89 27.14 -13.98
CA THR A 28 -10.79 27.24 -15.15
C THR A 28 -10.05 27.17 -16.49
N ASP A 29 -8.74 27.37 -16.48
CA ASP A 29 -7.86 27.43 -17.66
C ASP A 29 -7.15 26.09 -17.96
N ILE A 30 -7.04 25.22 -16.96
CA ILE A 30 -6.45 23.88 -17.04
C ILE A 30 -7.33 22.82 -16.36
N ARG A 31 -7.37 21.62 -16.94
CA ARG A 31 -8.14 20.48 -16.40
C ARG A 31 -7.24 19.29 -16.11
N ALA A 32 -7.37 18.69 -14.93
CA ALA A 32 -6.70 17.44 -14.59
C ALA A 32 -7.32 16.25 -15.34
N VAL A 33 -6.47 15.47 -16.00
CA VAL A 33 -6.80 14.24 -16.74
C VAL A 33 -5.92 13.12 -16.21
N VAL A 34 -6.54 12.02 -15.75
CA VAL A 34 -5.85 10.94 -15.06
C VAL A 34 -5.82 9.69 -15.93
N SER A 35 -4.61 9.15 -16.09
CA SER A 35 -4.38 7.79 -16.60
C SER A 35 -4.04 6.88 -15.43
N ALA A 36 -4.90 5.90 -15.16
CA ALA A 36 -4.61 4.86 -14.16
C ALA A 36 -3.71 3.77 -14.76
N ALA A 37 -2.70 3.35 -14.01
CA ALA A 37 -1.78 2.28 -14.37
C ALA A 37 -1.29 1.52 -13.11
N GLY A 38 -0.67 0.36 -13.28
CA GLY A 38 0.07 -0.28 -12.21
C GLY A 38 1.53 0.19 -12.18
N ALA A 39 2.21 0.07 -11.05
CA ALA A 39 3.63 0.44 -10.87
C ALA A 39 4.58 0.09 -12.04
N ALA A 40 4.51 -1.14 -12.57
CA ALA A 40 5.37 -1.58 -13.69
C ALA A 40 5.03 -0.87 -15.01
N ASP A 41 3.73 -0.70 -15.29
CA ASP A 41 3.23 0.03 -16.47
C ASP A 41 3.57 1.53 -16.37
N CYS A 42 3.48 2.12 -15.17
CA CYS A 42 3.95 3.49 -14.94
C CYS A 42 5.42 3.66 -15.36
N LEU A 43 6.29 2.77 -14.89
CA LEU A 43 7.71 2.80 -15.23
C LEU A 43 7.94 2.62 -16.75
N GLN A 44 7.21 1.69 -17.37
CA GLN A 44 7.33 1.42 -18.79
C GLN A 44 6.91 2.61 -19.65
N ARG A 45 5.75 3.23 -19.37
CA ARG A 45 5.25 4.40 -20.10
C ARG A 45 6.20 5.59 -20.01
N LEU A 46 6.69 5.88 -18.80
CA LEU A 46 7.65 6.96 -18.58
C LEU A 46 8.98 6.68 -19.31
N LYS A 47 9.43 5.42 -19.38
CA LYS A 47 10.62 5.03 -20.16
C LYS A 47 10.42 5.04 -21.66
N ALA A 48 9.19 4.82 -22.12
CA ALA A 48 8.82 4.90 -23.53
C ALA A 48 8.73 6.36 -24.05
N GLY A 49 8.71 7.33 -23.14
CA GLY A 49 8.66 8.76 -23.48
C GLY A 49 7.24 9.34 -23.47
N ASP A 50 6.26 8.64 -22.89
CA ASP A 50 4.94 9.23 -22.67
C ASP A 50 5.05 10.45 -21.74
N SER A 51 4.54 11.59 -22.19
CA SER A 51 4.58 12.84 -21.42
C SER A 51 3.46 12.90 -20.39
N TYR A 52 3.82 13.17 -19.13
CA TYR A 52 2.94 13.43 -18.00
C TYR A 52 3.51 14.56 -17.15
N ASP A 53 2.64 15.32 -16.50
CA ASP A 53 3.01 16.44 -15.64
C ASP A 53 3.22 16.01 -14.19
N LEU A 54 2.55 14.94 -13.76
CA LEU A 54 2.61 14.40 -12.41
C LEU A 54 2.52 12.88 -12.44
N VAL A 55 3.36 12.21 -11.64
CA VAL A 55 3.26 10.78 -11.37
C VAL A 55 2.95 10.53 -9.90
N ILE A 56 1.98 9.65 -9.63
CA ILE A 56 1.56 9.22 -8.28
C ILE A 56 1.79 7.72 -8.18
N LEU A 57 2.76 7.31 -7.36
CA LEU A 57 3.32 5.97 -7.39
C LEU A 57 3.06 5.22 -6.08
N ALA A 58 2.62 3.97 -6.19
CA ALA A 58 2.44 3.07 -5.05
C ALA A 58 3.76 2.59 -4.42
N ASP A 59 4.88 2.70 -5.13
CA ASP A 59 6.18 2.32 -4.59
C ASP A 59 7.25 3.38 -4.93
N SER A 60 7.86 3.94 -3.89
CA SER A 60 9.00 4.84 -3.97
C SER A 60 10.22 4.24 -4.69
N ALA A 61 10.35 2.91 -4.76
CA ALA A 61 11.39 2.26 -5.54
C ALA A 61 11.23 2.53 -7.05
N VAL A 62 9.99 2.66 -7.52
CA VAL A 62 9.70 3.09 -8.90
C VAL A 62 10.14 4.53 -9.09
N ALA A 63 9.81 5.42 -8.13
CA ALA A 63 10.25 6.82 -8.18
C ALA A 63 11.79 6.94 -8.20
N ALA A 64 12.48 6.14 -7.39
CA ALA A 64 13.93 6.08 -7.37
C ALA A 64 14.51 5.58 -8.71
N ALA A 65 13.86 4.61 -9.36
CA ALA A 65 14.28 4.11 -10.67
C ALA A 65 14.08 5.11 -11.83
N LEU A 66 13.26 6.16 -11.63
CA LEU A 66 13.11 7.28 -12.56
C LEU A 66 14.25 8.31 -12.42
N MET A 67 15.01 8.29 -11.32
CA MET A 67 16.13 9.21 -11.13
C MET A 67 17.43 8.69 -11.76
N PRO A 68 18.32 9.60 -12.20
CA PRO A 68 18.08 11.04 -12.42
C PRO A 68 17.43 11.33 -13.78
N GLY A 69 17.21 10.31 -14.63
CA GLY A 69 16.94 10.51 -16.06
C GLY A 69 15.56 11.09 -16.40
N GLN A 70 14.55 10.86 -15.56
CA GLN A 70 13.16 11.25 -15.81
C GLN A 70 12.60 12.18 -14.74
N THR A 71 13.24 12.26 -13.58
CA THR A 71 12.90 13.22 -12.52
C THR A 71 14.14 13.57 -11.69
N ASP A 72 14.20 14.82 -11.20
CA ASP A 72 15.26 15.31 -10.32
C ASP A 72 14.99 15.02 -8.83
N GLY A 73 13.80 14.49 -8.50
CA GLY A 73 13.45 14.13 -7.14
C GLY A 73 11.97 13.81 -6.96
N TYR A 74 11.63 13.30 -5.79
CA TYR A 74 10.29 12.87 -5.44
C TYR A 74 9.99 13.14 -3.97
N TYR A 75 8.70 13.13 -3.64
CA TYR A 75 8.19 13.29 -2.29
C TYR A 75 7.44 12.04 -1.85
N ILE A 76 7.93 11.39 -0.78
CA ILE A 76 7.21 10.34 -0.08
C ILE A 76 6.18 10.99 0.83
N PHE A 77 4.89 10.72 0.59
CA PHE A 77 3.78 11.37 1.31
C PHE A 77 2.98 10.44 2.22
N ALA A 78 3.15 9.13 2.05
CA ALA A 78 2.43 8.11 2.81
C ALA A 78 3.20 6.79 2.80
N GLY A 79 2.99 5.97 3.83
CA GLY A 79 3.42 4.58 3.88
C GLY A 79 2.24 3.62 3.94
N ASN A 80 2.53 2.32 3.88
CA ASN A 80 1.53 1.26 4.01
C ASN A 80 2.12 0.06 4.75
N SER A 81 1.31 -0.97 4.96
CA SER A 81 1.77 -2.25 5.49
C SER A 81 1.09 -3.41 4.79
N MET A 82 1.80 -4.53 4.71
CA MET A 82 1.21 -5.81 4.36
C MET A 82 0.41 -6.35 5.54
N VAL A 83 -0.80 -6.80 5.26
CA VAL A 83 -1.68 -7.46 6.23
C VAL A 83 -2.17 -8.78 5.68
N LEU A 84 -2.70 -9.61 6.57
CA LEU A 84 -3.33 -10.86 6.21
C LEU A 84 -4.85 -10.73 6.25
N ALA A 85 -5.44 -10.48 5.09
CA ALA A 85 -6.89 -10.50 4.90
C ALA A 85 -7.46 -11.91 5.04
N TYR A 86 -8.71 -12.02 5.47
CA TYR A 86 -9.38 -13.31 5.64
C TYR A 86 -10.86 -13.28 5.28
N ALA A 87 -11.35 -14.41 4.76
CA ALA A 87 -12.75 -14.59 4.37
C ALA A 87 -13.70 -14.60 5.59
N PRO A 88 -15.00 -14.26 5.41
CA PRO A 88 -16.00 -14.41 6.46
C PRO A 88 -16.01 -15.83 7.04
N GLY A 89 -16.16 -15.94 8.36
CA GLY A 89 -16.10 -17.23 9.08
C GLY A 89 -14.68 -17.69 9.42
N GLN A 90 -13.65 -17.10 8.81
CA GLN A 90 -12.30 -17.16 9.34
C GLN A 90 -12.14 -16.09 10.43
N ILE A 91 -11.46 -16.44 11.53
CA ILE A 91 -10.98 -15.48 12.52
C ILE A 91 -9.47 -15.65 12.63
N LEU A 92 -8.74 -14.58 12.37
CA LEU A 92 -7.30 -14.49 12.58
C LEU A 92 -7.00 -13.48 13.69
N ASN A 93 -5.98 -13.79 14.48
CA ASN A 93 -5.38 -12.90 15.45
C ASN A 93 -3.88 -13.19 15.56
N ALA A 94 -3.17 -12.38 16.36
CA ALA A 94 -1.73 -12.52 16.58
C ALA A 94 -1.29 -13.91 17.07
N LYS A 95 -2.19 -14.70 17.68
CA LYS A 95 -1.89 -16.01 18.25
C LYS A 95 -2.03 -17.15 17.25
N ASN A 96 -3.03 -17.10 16.34
CA ASN A 96 -3.41 -18.25 15.52
C ASN A 96 -3.03 -18.16 14.03
N TRP A 97 -2.58 -17.00 13.54
CA TRP A 97 -2.40 -16.82 12.10
C TRP A 97 -1.34 -17.75 11.49
N ARG A 98 -0.28 -18.05 12.24
CA ARG A 98 0.80 -18.95 11.83
C ARG A 98 0.31 -20.38 11.61
N GLU A 99 -0.50 -20.88 12.53
CA GLU A 99 -1.08 -22.22 12.44
C GLU A 99 -2.00 -22.32 11.22
N LYS A 100 -2.88 -21.33 11.03
CA LYS A 100 -3.82 -21.30 9.92
C LYS A 100 -3.15 -21.19 8.55
N LEU A 101 -2.08 -20.40 8.43
CA LEU A 101 -1.29 -20.36 7.20
C LEU A 101 -0.36 -21.55 7.02
N GLY A 102 -0.17 -22.38 8.04
CA GLY A 102 0.57 -23.64 7.95
C GLY A 102 -0.29 -24.82 7.48
N ASP A 103 -1.62 -24.70 7.51
CA ASP A 103 -2.53 -25.73 7.01
C ASP A 103 -2.44 -25.81 5.48
N ALA A 104 -1.89 -26.91 4.97
CA ALA A 104 -1.73 -27.17 3.54
C ALA A 104 -3.04 -27.09 2.73
N LYS A 105 -4.21 -27.18 3.37
CA LYS A 105 -5.52 -27.03 2.72
C LYS A 105 -5.95 -25.56 2.56
N ALA A 106 -5.35 -24.64 3.32
CA ALA A 106 -5.70 -23.23 3.27
C ALA A 106 -5.33 -22.62 1.92
N SER A 107 -6.24 -21.86 1.33
CA SER A 107 -5.97 -21.08 0.13
C SER A 107 -5.45 -19.69 0.49
N ILE A 108 -4.28 -19.32 -0.05
CA ILE A 108 -3.58 -18.07 0.27
C ILE A 108 -3.39 -17.25 -1.01
N GLY A 109 -4.15 -16.17 -1.15
CA GLY A 109 -4.11 -15.28 -2.31
C GLY A 109 -3.01 -14.20 -2.22
N HIS A 110 -2.43 -13.87 -3.36
CA HIS A 110 -1.64 -12.64 -3.56
C HIS A 110 -1.76 -12.18 -5.02
N LEU A 111 -1.46 -10.91 -5.30
CA LEU A 111 -1.39 -10.42 -6.67
C LEU A 111 -0.13 -10.94 -7.38
N GLU A 112 -0.13 -10.93 -8.72
CA GLU A 112 1.01 -11.32 -9.54
C GLU A 112 2.26 -10.47 -9.20
N PRO A 113 3.33 -11.07 -8.64
CA PRO A 113 4.49 -10.33 -8.16
C PRO A 113 5.19 -9.47 -9.19
N SER A 114 5.25 -9.88 -10.46
CA SER A 114 5.92 -9.08 -11.48
C SER A 114 5.05 -7.97 -12.08
N ALA A 115 3.73 -8.02 -11.87
CA ALA A 115 2.79 -7.04 -12.40
C ALA A 115 2.35 -5.98 -11.35
N HIS A 116 2.39 -6.32 -10.06
CA HIS A 116 1.84 -5.49 -9.00
C HIS A 116 2.80 -5.30 -7.83
N SER A 117 2.91 -4.07 -7.33
CA SER A 117 3.71 -3.75 -6.14
C SER A 117 3.27 -4.48 -4.88
N ALA A 118 1.95 -4.58 -4.66
CA ALA A 118 1.39 -5.41 -3.60
C ALA A 118 1.72 -6.91 -3.78
N GLY A 119 1.93 -7.37 -5.03
CA GLY A 119 2.27 -8.74 -5.36
C GLY A 119 3.68 -9.12 -4.90
N TYR A 120 4.71 -8.36 -5.29
CA TYR A 120 6.07 -8.65 -4.82
C TYR A 120 6.22 -8.30 -3.34
N ALA A 121 5.52 -7.29 -2.81
CA ALA A 121 5.50 -7.00 -1.38
C ALA A 121 4.93 -8.17 -0.56
N ALA A 122 3.86 -8.82 -1.03
CA ALA A 122 3.32 -10.03 -0.43
C ALA A 122 4.34 -11.19 -0.43
N LEU A 123 5.02 -11.41 -1.56
CA LEU A 123 6.07 -12.42 -1.65
C LEU A 123 7.24 -12.11 -0.71
N MET A 124 7.68 -10.86 -0.63
CA MET A 124 8.74 -10.42 0.26
C MET A 124 8.35 -10.57 1.74
N ALA A 125 7.10 -10.25 2.10
CA ALA A 125 6.59 -10.51 3.45
C ALA A 125 6.68 -12.01 3.82
N CYS A 126 6.32 -12.91 2.90
CA CYS A 126 6.52 -14.34 3.09
C CYS A 126 8.00 -14.72 3.23
N MET A 127 8.90 -14.09 2.46
CA MET A 127 10.35 -14.34 2.54
C MET A 127 10.98 -13.89 3.87
N LEU A 128 10.40 -12.88 4.51
CA LEU A 128 10.85 -12.32 5.79
C LEU A 128 10.28 -13.04 7.01
N ALA A 129 9.43 -14.05 6.82
CA ALA A 129 8.68 -14.68 7.89
C ALA A 129 9.56 -15.44 8.92
N ASP A 130 10.78 -15.81 8.55
CA ASP A 130 11.77 -16.38 9.48
C ASP A 130 12.17 -15.40 10.62
N SER A 131 11.96 -14.09 10.43
CA SER A 131 12.10 -13.11 11.54
C SER A 131 11.08 -13.33 12.67
N VAL A 132 9.97 -14.01 12.37
CA VAL A 132 8.90 -14.31 13.31
C VAL A 132 9.06 -15.70 13.91
N ALA A 133 9.39 -16.70 13.09
CA ALA A 133 9.61 -18.07 13.53
C ALA A 133 10.52 -18.82 12.54
N PRO A 134 11.57 -19.52 13.01
CA PRO A 134 12.46 -20.28 12.12
C PRO A 134 11.71 -21.29 11.24
N GLY A 135 11.97 -21.26 9.93
CA GLY A 135 11.38 -22.16 8.94
C GLY A 135 10.04 -21.70 8.38
N LEU A 136 9.46 -20.61 8.90
CA LEU A 136 8.18 -20.08 8.43
C LEU A 136 8.28 -19.55 7.00
N THR A 137 9.42 -18.98 6.60
CA THR A 137 9.66 -18.57 5.21
C THR A 137 9.47 -19.75 4.26
N ARG A 138 10.05 -20.91 4.59
CA ARG A 138 9.93 -22.12 3.76
C ARG A 138 8.48 -22.58 3.66
N ILE A 139 7.70 -22.49 4.73
CA ILE A 139 6.29 -22.87 4.77
C ILE A 139 5.47 -21.96 3.86
N LEU A 140 5.58 -20.64 4.01
CA LEU A 140 4.75 -19.69 3.27
C LEU A 140 5.13 -19.62 1.78
N VAL A 141 6.44 -19.58 1.48
CA VAL A 141 6.95 -19.51 0.09
C VAL A 141 6.72 -20.81 -0.68
N ASN A 142 6.54 -21.96 -0.01
CA ASN A 142 6.20 -23.23 -0.68
C ASN A 142 4.79 -23.72 -0.37
N HIS A 143 3.92 -22.86 0.17
CA HIS A 143 2.59 -23.27 0.58
C HIS A 143 1.78 -23.81 -0.62
N PRO A 144 1.26 -25.05 -0.56
CA PRO A 144 0.60 -25.68 -1.71
C PRO A 144 -0.71 -24.98 -2.12
N GLY A 145 -1.35 -24.29 -1.17
CA GLY A 145 -2.54 -23.49 -1.43
C GLY A 145 -2.30 -22.05 -1.87
N ARG A 146 -1.04 -21.64 -2.15
CA ARG A 146 -0.75 -20.28 -2.64
C ARG A 146 -1.29 -20.08 -4.06
N LYS A 147 -1.99 -18.97 -4.29
CA LYS A 147 -2.64 -18.66 -5.57
C LYS A 147 -2.38 -17.21 -5.97
N VAL A 148 -1.98 -17.01 -7.22
CA VAL A 148 -2.06 -15.70 -7.87
C VAL A 148 -3.53 -15.39 -8.11
N VAL A 149 -3.99 -14.24 -7.63
CA VAL A 149 -5.38 -13.78 -7.76
C VAL A 149 -5.45 -12.42 -8.44
N THR A 150 -6.62 -12.10 -8.99
CA THR A 150 -6.89 -10.76 -9.52
C THR A 150 -7.32 -9.81 -8.39
N PRO A 151 -7.19 -8.47 -8.57
CA PRO A 151 -7.63 -7.49 -7.56
C PRO A 151 -9.11 -7.59 -7.15
N ALA A 152 -9.96 -8.15 -8.03
CA ALA A 152 -11.38 -8.36 -7.81
C ALA A 152 -11.73 -9.69 -7.12
N SER A 153 -10.75 -10.58 -6.92
CA SER A 153 -11.00 -11.90 -6.33
C SER A 153 -11.22 -11.82 -4.82
N GLU A 154 -12.25 -12.52 -4.33
CA GLU A 154 -12.53 -12.72 -2.89
C GLU A 154 -12.46 -14.20 -2.47
N ALA A 155 -12.10 -15.12 -3.37
CA ALA A 155 -12.35 -16.55 -3.24
C ALA A 155 -11.29 -17.35 -2.45
N THR A 156 -10.47 -16.70 -1.61
CA THR A 156 -9.40 -17.37 -0.84
C THR A 156 -9.66 -17.26 0.67
N ASP A 157 -9.25 -18.28 1.43
CA ASP A 157 -9.36 -18.28 2.89
C ASP A 157 -8.61 -17.10 3.49
N PHE A 158 -7.39 -16.87 2.97
CA PHE A 158 -6.49 -15.80 3.37
C PHE A 158 -5.91 -15.09 2.16
N ALA A 159 -5.51 -13.82 2.30
CA ALA A 159 -4.78 -13.11 1.27
C ALA A 159 -3.82 -12.07 1.85
N PHE A 160 -2.61 -12.00 1.30
CA PHE A 160 -1.69 -10.90 1.60
C PHE A 160 -2.12 -9.66 0.79
N ARG A 161 -2.47 -8.58 1.48
CA ARG A 161 -2.94 -7.32 0.88
C ARG A 161 -2.37 -6.11 1.60
N TYR A 162 -2.50 -4.93 1.01
CA TYR A 162 -2.24 -3.69 1.72
C TYR A 162 -3.33 -3.39 2.74
N ARG A 163 -2.94 -2.87 3.91
CA ARG A 163 -3.86 -2.44 4.97
C ARG A 163 -4.92 -1.47 4.45
N THR A 164 -4.51 -0.49 3.63
CA THR A 164 -5.40 0.52 3.07
C THR A 164 -6.48 -0.08 2.17
N GLU A 165 -6.15 -1.12 1.38
CA GLU A 165 -7.12 -1.83 0.55
C GLU A 165 -8.17 -2.52 1.43
N CYS A 166 -7.73 -3.20 2.49
CA CYS A 166 -8.64 -3.88 3.39
C CYS A 166 -9.61 -2.90 4.08
N ILE A 167 -9.11 -1.73 4.50
CA ILE A 167 -9.95 -0.67 5.10
C ILE A 167 -10.95 -0.13 4.08
N ALA A 168 -10.50 0.22 2.88
CA ALA A 168 -11.36 0.79 1.84
C ALA A 168 -12.48 -0.17 1.43
N LYS A 169 -12.16 -1.46 1.28
CA LYS A 169 -13.11 -2.51 0.90
C LYS A 169 -13.83 -3.16 2.09
N LYS A 170 -13.56 -2.73 3.33
CA LYS A 170 -14.10 -3.31 4.57
C LYS A 170 -13.83 -4.83 4.71
N ILE A 171 -12.69 -5.27 4.19
CA ILE A 171 -12.24 -6.67 4.30
C ILE A 171 -11.62 -6.85 5.68
N SER A 172 -11.94 -7.95 6.35
CA SER A 172 -11.36 -8.28 7.66
C SER A 172 -9.91 -8.72 7.48
N TYR A 173 -9.02 -8.26 8.36
CA TYR A 173 -7.58 -8.53 8.28
C TYR A 173 -6.94 -8.65 9.66
N ALA A 174 -5.79 -9.32 9.72
CA ALA A 174 -4.90 -9.36 10.87
C ALA A 174 -3.59 -8.63 10.53
N SER A 175 -3.10 -7.85 11.48
CA SER A 175 -1.80 -7.19 11.41
C SER A 175 -0.68 -8.24 11.45
N LEU A 176 0.37 -8.02 10.64
CA LEU A 176 1.60 -8.82 10.66
C LEU A 176 2.67 -8.09 11.50
N PRO A 177 3.67 -8.81 12.06
CA PRO A 177 4.80 -8.17 12.72
C PRO A 177 5.55 -7.20 11.81
N ASP A 178 6.02 -6.09 12.37
CA ASP A 178 6.72 -5.04 11.62
C ASP A 178 8.03 -5.53 10.98
N THR A 179 8.63 -6.60 11.49
CA THR A 179 9.80 -7.23 10.88
C THR A 179 9.50 -7.91 9.53
N MET A 180 8.23 -8.19 9.19
CA MET A 180 7.86 -8.85 7.93
C MET A 180 6.83 -8.07 7.10
N ASP A 181 6.09 -7.14 7.70
CA ASP A 181 4.96 -6.45 7.04
C ASP A 181 5.37 -5.30 6.10
N LEU A 182 6.67 -4.97 6.05
CA LEU A 182 7.23 -3.89 5.24
C LEU A 182 6.70 -2.49 5.62
N SER A 183 6.31 -2.26 6.86
CA SER A 183 5.75 -0.97 7.30
C SER A 183 6.79 0.05 7.79
N ASN A 184 7.89 -0.43 8.36
CA ASN A 184 8.73 0.37 9.23
C ASN A 184 10.13 0.59 8.62
N PRO A 185 10.48 1.83 8.24
CA PRO A 185 11.75 2.13 7.57
C PRO A 185 12.99 1.79 8.41
N ALA A 186 12.86 1.66 9.73
CA ALA A 186 13.95 1.22 10.60
C ALA A 186 14.42 -0.22 10.28
N PHE A 187 13.57 -1.03 9.66
CA PHE A 187 13.90 -2.39 9.23
C PHE A 187 14.31 -2.49 7.77
N ASN A 188 14.53 -1.38 7.04
CA ASN A 188 14.89 -1.43 5.62
C ASN A 188 16.12 -2.32 5.31
N ALA A 189 17.13 -2.34 6.20
CA ALA A 189 18.27 -3.23 6.04
C ALA A 189 17.88 -4.71 6.14
N HIS A 190 16.93 -5.04 7.01
CA HIS A 190 16.36 -6.38 7.13
C HIS A 190 15.46 -6.71 5.94
N TYR A 191 14.53 -5.82 5.57
CA TYR A 191 13.65 -6.01 4.42
C TYR A 191 14.43 -6.28 3.12
N ALA A 192 15.59 -5.62 2.95
CA ALA A 192 16.45 -5.78 1.78
C ALA A 192 17.08 -7.18 1.63
N THR A 193 16.96 -8.06 2.63
CA THR A 193 17.33 -9.47 2.50
C THR A 193 16.33 -10.25 1.63
N ALA A 194 15.07 -9.82 1.58
CA ALA A 194 14.09 -10.33 0.63
C ALA A 194 14.24 -9.63 -0.72
N LYS A 195 14.19 -10.42 -1.81
CA LYS A 195 14.43 -9.94 -3.17
C LYS A 195 13.50 -10.67 -4.12
N HIS A 196 13.02 -9.94 -5.14
CA HIS A 196 12.22 -10.51 -6.21
C HIS A 196 12.80 -10.08 -7.56
N ASP A 197 12.80 -11.00 -8.51
CA ASP A 197 13.21 -10.75 -9.88
C ASP A 197 11.98 -10.47 -10.72
N LEU A 198 11.77 -9.21 -11.09
CA LEU A 198 10.61 -8.81 -11.88
C LEU A 198 10.61 -9.41 -13.28
N SER A 199 11.79 -9.58 -13.89
CA SER A 199 11.92 -10.08 -15.26
C SER A 199 12.09 -11.59 -15.35
N GLY A 200 12.41 -12.26 -14.25
CA GLY A 200 12.66 -13.71 -14.20
C GLY A 200 13.97 -14.15 -14.86
N ASP A 201 14.74 -13.21 -15.42
CA ASP A 201 16.01 -13.44 -16.11
C ASP A 201 17.25 -12.94 -15.32
N GLY A 202 17.03 -12.54 -14.07
CA GLY A 202 18.03 -12.05 -13.13
C GLY A 202 18.40 -10.58 -13.30
N LYS A 203 17.85 -9.87 -14.28
CA LYS A 203 18.28 -8.50 -14.61
C LYS A 203 17.58 -7.43 -13.78
N THR A 204 16.34 -7.66 -13.37
CA THR A 204 15.52 -6.64 -12.71
C THR A 204 15.18 -7.05 -11.29
N ILE A 205 16.16 -6.96 -10.40
CA ILE A 205 16.00 -7.34 -8.99
C ILE A 205 15.49 -6.16 -8.16
N VAL A 206 14.31 -6.32 -7.56
CA VAL A 206 13.79 -5.43 -6.53
C VAL A 206 14.13 -6.00 -5.16
N LYS A 207 14.60 -5.15 -4.25
CA LYS A 207 14.88 -5.50 -2.84
C LYS A 207 13.73 -5.00 -1.97
N GLY A 208 13.40 -5.74 -0.91
CA GLY A 208 12.42 -5.29 0.05
C GLY A 208 12.82 -3.98 0.74
N SER A 209 11.84 -3.11 0.94
CA SER A 209 11.94 -1.85 1.67
C SER A 209 10.57 -1.53 2.28
N SER A 210 10.53 -0.58 3.20
CA SER A 210 9.28 -0.10 3.76
C SER A 210 8.39 0.44 2.65
N ILE A 211 7.14 -0.01 2.58
CA ILE A 211 6.17 0.43 1.59
C ILE A 211 5.94 1.93 1.78
N ALA A 212 6.33 2.68 0.76
CA ALA A 212 6.28 4.13 0.74
C ALA A 212 5.75 4.58 -0.62
N HIS A 213 4.81 5.51 -0.60
CA HIS A 213 4.14 6.06 -1.76
C HIS A 213 4.72 7.41 -2.12
N ALA A 214 4.94 7.65 -3.41
CA ALA A 214 5.73 8.79 -3.87
C ALA A 214 4.99 9.62 -4.93
N LEU A 215 5.24 10.92 -4.90
CA LEU A 215 4.85 11.88 -5.92
C LEU A 215 6.11 12.39 -6.61
N ALA A 216 6.10 12.49 -7.94
CA ALA A 216 7.20 13.12 -8.67
C ALA A 216 6.66 13.93 -9.85
N ILE A 217 7.38 14.99 -10.20
CA ILE A 217 7.13 15.77 -11.41
C ILE A 217 8.20 15.34 -12.42
N PRO A 218 7.81 14.74 -13.57
CA PRO A 218 8.77 14.39 -14.61
C PRO A 218 9.49 15.63 -15.16
N LEU A 219 10.74 15.47 -15.60
CA LEU A 219 11.50 16.54 -16.26
C LEU A 219 10.86 17.01 -17.57
N SER A 220 10.05 16.15 -18.18
CA SER A 220 9.31 16.43 -19.41
C SER A 220 7.95 17.10 -19.17
N ALA A 221 7.58 17.39 -17.92
CA ALA A 221 6.30 18.01 -17.58
C ALA A 221 6.10 19.33 -18.34
N GLU A 222 4.94 19.48 -19.00
CA GLU A 222 4.57 20.67 -19.75
C GLU A 222 3.93 21.72 -18.82
N GLU A 223 3.28 21.28 -17.75
CA GLU A 223 2.57 22.12 -16.77
C GLU A 223 3.07 21.88 -15.33
N PRO A 224 4.38 22.07 -15.03
CA PRO A 224 4.96 21.72 -13.73
C PRO A 224 4.44 22.58 -12.56
N GLU A 225 3.95 23.79 -12.81
CA GLU A 225 3.33 24.60 -11.75
C GLU A 225 1.94 24.06 -11.39
N ALA A 226 1.11 23.73 -12.38
CA ALA A 226 -0.18 23.11 -12.14
C ALA A 226 -0.04 21.73 -11.47
N ALA A 227 1.02 20.98 -11.78
CA ALA A 227 1.35 19.74 -11.07
C ALA A 227 1.62 19.97 -9.57
N ARG A 228 2.34 21.05 -9.22
CA ARG A 228 2.59 21.43 -7.82
C ARG A 228 1.29 21.82 -7.11
N ASP A 229 0.43 22.60 -7.77
CA ASP A 229 -0.90 22.94 -7.26
C ASP A 229 -1.75 21.68 -7.00
N PHE A 230 -1.74 20.73 -7.94
CA PHE A 230 -2.45 19.47 -7.76
C PHE A 230 -1.90 18.65 -6.60
N ILE A 231 -0.58 18.60 -6.40
CA ILE A 231 0.03 17.94 -5.24
C ILE A 231 -0.52 18.53 -3.95
N GLU A 232 -0.60 19.86 -3.82
CA GLU A 232 -1.17 20.51 -2.63
C GLU A 232 -2.62 20.11 -2.40
N VAL A 233 -3.45 20.10 -3.47
CA VAL A 233 -4.85 19.65 -3.40
C VAL A 233 -4.98 18.16 -3.04
N LEU A 234 -4.08 17.31 -3.53
CA LEU A 234 -4.03 15.89 -3.21
C LEU A 234 -3.68 15.68 -1.73
N LEU A 235 -2.70 16.42 -1.20
CA LEU A 235 -2.22 16.31 0.18
C LEU A 235 -3.23 16.84 1.22
N GLN A 236 -4.28 17.54 0.80
CA GLN A 236 -5.44 17.86 1.67
C GLN A 236 -6.27 16.63 2.05
N ASN A 237 -6.09 15.48 1.37
CA ASN A 237 -6.72 14.24 1.79
C ASN A 237 -6.18 13.81 3.17
N ASN A 238 -7.08 13.37 4.06
CA ASN A 238 -6.68 12.77 5.33
C ASN A 238 -6.26 11.29 5.13
N PHE A 239 -5.02 11.08 4.69
CA PHE A 239 -4.48 9.75 4.39
C PHE A 239 -4.45 8.83 5.62
N THR A 240 -4.15 9.35 6.81
CA THR A 240 -4.12 8.53 8.04
C THR A 240 -5.49 8.00 8.42
N ALA A 241 -6.55 8.81 8.27
CA ALA A 241 -7.93 8.35 8.45
C ALA A 241 -8.37 7.29 7.42
N GLN A 242 -7.67 7.21 6.28
CA GLN A 242 -7.88 6.19 5.24
C GLN A 242 -6.99 4.96 5.44
N GLY A 243 -6.19 4.96 6.50
CA GLY A 243 -5.38 3.83 6.93
C GLY A 243 -3.94 3.80 6.42
N PHE A 244 -3.50 4.84 5.73
CA PHE A 244 -2.09 5.00 5.36
C PHE A 244 -1.25 5.32 6.59
N LEU A 245 0.01 4.88 6.58
CA LEU A 245 0.97 5.21 7.63
C LEU A 245 1.57 6.59 7.37
N PRO A 246 1.77 7.43 8.41
CA PRO A 246 2.36 8.74 8.22
C PRO A 246 3.82 8.62 7.77
N ARG A 247 4.13 9.14 6.59
CA ARG A 247 5.49 9.27 6.04
C ARG A 247 5.61 10.62 5.36
N SER A 248 6.76 11.26 5.50
CA SER A 248 7.05 12.53 4.83
C SER A 248 8.55 12.62 4.63
N GLU A 249 9.01 12.49 3.39
CA GLU A 249 10.43 12.49 3.06
C GLU A 249 10.64 13.01 1.65
N ILE A 250 11.58 13.93 1.46
CA ILE A 250 11.95 14.46 0.14
C ILE A 250 13.28 13.82 -0.25
N VAL A 251 13.34 13.29 -1.47
CA VAL A 251 14.55 12.74 -2.06
C VAL A 251 14.88 13.53 -3.33
N GLY A 252 16.07 14.11 -3.40
CA GLY A 252 16.46 14.99 -4.51
C GLY A 252 15.76 16.35 -4.45
N LYS A 253 15.36 16.90 -5.61
CA LYS A 253 14.58 18.13 -5.68
C LYS A 253 13.13 17.88 -5.24
N SER A 254 12.60 18.79 -4.43
CA SER A 254 11.22 18.69 -3.99
C SER A 254 10.25 18.95 -5.15
N PRO A 255 9.27 18.08 -5.40
CA PRO A 255 8.15 18.37 -6.27
C PRO A 255 7.07 19.23 -5.58
N CYS A 256 7.26 19.64 -4.33
CA CYS A 256 6.32 20.46 -3.57
C CYS A 256 6.85 21.90 -3.41
N ARG A 257 5.97 22.91 -3.30
CA ARG A 257 6.38 24.33 -3.11
C ARG A 257 6.88 24.68 -1.70
N MET A 258 7.03 23.71 -0.80
CA MET A 258 7.32 23.91 0.62
C MET A 258 6.28 24.76 1.36
N HIS A 259 5.13 24.14 1.63
CA HIS A 259 4.51 24.19 2.96
C HIS A 259 4.55 22.79 3.56
N ALA A 260 5.73 22.39 4.01
CA ALA A 260 5.88 21.30 4.96
C ALA A 260 5.31 21.75 6.32
N ALA A 261 3.99 21.92 6.40
CA ALA A 261 3.25 22.13 7.64
C ALA A 261 2.23 21.00 7.80
N LEU A 262 2.66 19.77 7.54
CA LEU A 262 2.23 18.66 8.35
C LEU A 262 3.45 18.25 9.16
N GLU A 263 3.76 19.05 10.20
CA GLU A 263 4.31 18.43 11.40
C GLU A 263 3.30 17.33 11.75
N VAL A 264 3.60 16.11 11.31
CA VAL A 264 3.03 14.92 11.92
C VAL A 264 3.40 15.10 13.38
N LYS A 265 2.43 15.53 14.20
CA LYS A 265 2.51 15.37 15.65
C LYS A 265 3.05 13.97 15.82
N LYS A 266 4.30 13.85 16.29
CA LYS A 266 4.95 12.56 16.56
C LYS A 266 3.86 11.71 17.19
N PRO A 267 3.37 10.64 16.54
CA PRO A 267 2.41 9.78 17.20
C PRO A 267 3.10 9.41 18.52
N ALA A 268 2.36 9.54 19.63
CA ALA A 268 2.86 9.11 20.92
C ALA A 268 3.52 7.76 20.69
N ARG A 269 4.78 7.64 21.11
CA ARG A 269 5.55 6.40 21.00
C ARG A 269 4.65 5.33 21.58
N VAL A 270 3.98 4.55 20.73
CA VAL A 270 3.28 3.37 21.17
C VAL A 270 4.43 2.46 21.51
N GLN A 271 4.87 2.54 22.76
CA GLN A 271 5.57 1.44 23.38
C GLN A 271 4.72 0.23 23.04
N SER A 272 5.33 -0.75 22.39
CA SER A 272 4.80 -2.09 22.23
C SER A 272 4.60 -2.69 23.62
N ALA A 273 3.55 -2.22 24.28
CA ALA A 273 3.04 -2.69 25.54
C ALA A 273 1.58 -3.03 25.24
N ASN A 274 1.38 -4.33 25.03
CA ASN A 274 0.13 -5.04 24.85
C ASN A 274 -0.42 -5.03 23.41
N TYR A 275 -0.14 -6.15 22.75
CA TYR A 275 -0.81 -6.70 21.57
C TYR A 275 -2.30 -6.99 21.88
N GLU A 276 -3.12 -5.95 22.05
CA GLU A 276 -4.58 -6.03 22.03
C GLU A 276 -5.07 -4.99 21.01
N ASP A 277 -5.20 -5.45 19.77
CA ASP A 277 -5.49 -4.67 18.56
C ASP A 277 -6.97 -4.22 18.55
N GLU A 278 -7.24 -3.02 18.05
CA GLU A 278 -8.58 -2.39 17.95
C GLU A 278 -9.62 -3.23 17.17
N ALA A 279 -9.18 -4.30 16.51
CA ALA A 279 -10.03 -5.34 15.94
C ALA A 279 -10.95 -6.01 16.98
N ASP A 280 -10.57 -6.04 18.27
CA ASP A 280 -11.41 -6.62 19.32
C ASP A 280 -12.63 -5.74 19.67
N VAL A 281 -12.60 -4.42 19.49
CA VAL A 281 -13.74 -3.57 19.89
C VAL A 281 -14.97 -3.86 19.03
N HIS A 282 -14.82 -3.93 17.71
CA HIS A 282 -15.93 -4.24 16.81
C HIS A 282 -16.36 -5.72 16.84
N LEU A 283 -15.44 -6.65 17.13
CA LEU A 283 -15.75 -8.07 17.33
C LEU A 283 -16.49 -8.30 18.65
N LEU A 284 -16.08 -7.64 19.74
CA LEU A 284 -16.75 -7.68 21.04
C LEU A 284 -18.12 -6.99 20.99
N GLU A 285 -18.27 -5.88 20.27
CA GLU A 285 -19.57 -5.23 20.06
C GLU A 285 -20.54 -6.12 19.27
N ARG A 286 -20.08 -6.75 18.19
CA ARG A 286 -20.92 -7.71 17.42
C ARG A 286 -21.27 -8.95 18.24
N ALA A 287 -20.35 -9.48 19.03
CA ALA A 287 -20.62 -10.60 19.93
C ALA A 287 -21.62 -10.23 21.04
N ARG A 288 -21.53 -9.02 21.60
CA ARG A 288 -22.48 -8.49 22.60
C ARG A 288 -23.87 -8.28 22.02
N LEU A 289 -23.97 -7.74 20.80
CA LEU A 289 -25.24 -7.57 20.09
C LEU A 289 -25.87 -8.91 19.73
N GLY A 290 -25.08 -9.88 19.27
CA GLY A 290 -25.55 -11.24 18.97
C GLY A 290 -26.08 -11.98 20.21
N LYS A 291 -25.39 -11.88 21.35
CA LYS A 291 -25.84 -12.49 22.62
C LYS A 291 -27.15 -11.87 23.12
N ARG A 292 -27.26 -10.54 23.07
CA ARG A 292 -28.45 -9.80 23.50
C ARG A 292 -29.69 -10.18 22.67
N SER A 293 -29.52 -10.40 21.36
CA SER A 293 -30.61 -10.87 20.49
C SER A 293 -31.01 -12.32 20.79
N GLN A 294 -30.07 -13.20 21.11
CA GLN A 294 -30.36 -14.59 21.50
C GLN A 294 -31.05 -14.71 22.86
N ASP A 295 -30.66 -13.87 23.83
CA ASP A 295 -31.27 -13.85 25.15
C ASP A 295 -32.70 -13.29 25.11
N LEU A 296 -32.96 -12.29 24.27
CA LEU A 296 -34.32 -11.77 24.02
C LEU A 296 -35.22 -12.79 23.30
N ALA A 297 -34.67 -13.60 22.41
CA ALA A 297 -35.42 -14.65 21.71
C ALA A 297 -35.72 -15.89 22.58
N LYS A 298 -34.99 -16.09 23.69
CA LYS A 298 -35.25 -17.15 24.67
C LYS A 298 -36.19 -16.72 25.80
N ALA A 299 -36.44 -15.42 25.93
CA ALA A 299 -37.31 -14.82 26.96
C ALA A 299 -38.72 -14.48 26.44
N ALA A 300 -39.01 -14.78 25.17
CA ALA A 300 -40.33 -14.67 24.53
C ALA A 300 -40.86 -16.08 24.22
#